data_AF-A0A5C8RXZ1-F1
#
_entry.id   AF-A0A5C8RXZ1-F1
#
_cell.length_a   1.000
_cell.length_b   1.000
_cell.length_c   1.000
_cell.angle_alpha   90.00
_cell.angle_beta   90.00
_cell.angle_gamma   90.00
#
_symmetry.space_group_name_H-M   'P 1'
#
loop_
_entity.id
_entity.type
_entity.pdbx_description
1 polymer ?
#
loop_
_entity_poly.entity_id
_entity_poly.type
_entity_poly.pdbx_seq_one_letter_code
_entity_poly.pdbx_strand_id
1 'polypeptide(L)'
;MFGATGIKPTGIALSFAADEAESCGEDRFALCLVDAAGAVLASLGPFCEDEVVAIWRDLAARTGLPRMIVREDGVLAVVAAQVGRLMLGKTRIRRRHGSLGDRRPRFLVRRKTGRLPIRPQIHRGENEIIARS
;
A
#
# COMPACT_ATOMS: atom_id res chain seq x y z
N MET A 1 22.87 -25.71 -5.61
CA MET A 1 22.68 -25.26 -4.21
C MET A 1 23.57 -24.03 -4.01
N PHE A 2 23.06 -22.83 -4.26
CA PHE A 2 23.82 -21.59 -4.09
C PHE A 2 23.27 -20.85 -2.87
N GLY A 3 23.91 -21.10 -1.73
CA GLY A 3 23.75 -20.27 -0.55
C GLY A 3 24.61 -19.02 -0.73
N ALA A 4 24.05 -18.00 -1.39
CA ALA A 4 24.57 -16.65 -1.25
C ALA A 4 23.86 -16.02 -0.06
N THR A 5 24.61 -15.40 0.86
CA THR A 5 24.12 -14.34 1.73
C THR A 5 23.66 -13.18 0.83
N GLY A 6 22.52 -13.38 0.16
CA GLY A 6 22.13 -12.66 -1.03
C GLY A 6 21.43 -11.37 -0.64
N ILE A 7 22.08 -10.25 -0.89
CA ILE A 7 21.44 -8.94 -0.85
C ILE A 7 20.26 -9.01 -1.83
N LYS A 8 19.04 -8.89 -1.31
CA LYS A 8 17.82 -8.97 -2.10
C LYS A 8 17.43 -7.57 -2.56
N PRO A 9 17.01 -7.41 -3.82
CA PRO A 9 16.40 -6.16 -4.24
C PRO A 9 15.13 -5.92 -3.45
N THR A 10 14.96 -4.70 -2.95
CA THR A 10 13.76 -4.23 -2.26
C THR A 10 12.94 -3.27 -3.10
N GLY A 11 13.46 -2.81 -4.25
CA GLY A 11 12.73 -1.92 -5.16
C GLY A 11 13.36 -1.83 -6.55
N ILE A 12 12.61 -1.20 -7.47
CA ILE A 12 13.06 -0.83 -8.81
C ILE A 12 13.01 0.70 -8.88
N ALA A 13 14.19 1.32 -8.91
CA ALA A 13 14.38 2.76 -8.94
C ALA A 13 14.48 3.26 -10.38
N LEU A 14 13.74 4.32 -10.72
CA LEU A 14 13.91 5.09 -11.94
C LEU A 14 14.81 6.29 -11.65
N SER A 15 15.83 6.51 -12.46
CA SER A 15 16.73 7.67 -12.39
C SER A 15 17.01 8.23 -13.78
N PHE A 16 17.33 9.51 -13.87
CA PHE A 16 17.83 10.11 -15.10
C PHE A 16 19.24 9.57 -15.40
N ALA A 17 19.48 9.19 -16.65
CA ALA A 17 20.74 8.62 -17.13
C ALA A 17 21.51 9.71 -17.89
N ALA A 18 22.18 10.59 -17.15
CA ALA A 18 22.74 11.83 -17.68
C ALA A 18 23.81 11.59 -18.76
N ASP A 19 24.71 10.64 -18.53
CA ASP A 19 25.80 10.32 -19.47
C ASP A 19 25.25 9.78 -20.79
N GLU A 20 24.25 8.89 -20.72
CA GLU A 20 23.60 8.34 -21.90
C GLU A 20 22.75 9.39 -22.62
N ALA A 21 22.07 10.27 -21.89
CA ALA A 21 21.29 11.35 -22.46
C ALA A 21 22.18 12.35 -23.22
N GLU A 22 23.32 12.72 -22.63
CA GLU A 22 24.32 13.57 -23.29
C GLU A 22 24.91 12.89 -24.53
N SER A 23 25.23 11.60 -24.44
CA SER A 23 25.81 10.85 -25.57
C SER A 23 24.86 10.69 -26.76
N CYS A 24 23.55 10.59 -26.55
CA CYS A 24 22.58 10.41 -27.65
C CYS A 24 21.81 11.67 -28.03
N GLY A 25 21.92 12.75 -27.26
CA GLY A 25 21.22 14.02 -27.51
C GLY A 25 19.71 13.97 -27.23
N GLU A 26 19.25 12.97 -26.48
CA GLU A 26 17.83 12.74 -26.15
C GLU A 26 17.73 12.27 -24.69
N ASP A 27 16.59 12.45 -24.04
CA ASP A 27 16.40 12.04 -22.65
C ASP A 27 16.51 10.51 -22.49
N ARG A 28 17.30 10.08 -21.49
CA ARG A 28 17.50 8.67 -21.13
C ARG A 28 17.27 8.46 -19.64
N PHE A 29 16.70 7.32 -19.32
CA PHE A 29 16.36 6.95 -17.95
C PHE A 29 16.81 5.53 -17.63
N ALA A 30 17.51 5.36 -16.52
CA ALA A 30 17.93 4.05 -16.05
C ALA A 30 16.88 3.45 -15.10
N LEU A 31 16.68 2.14 -15.22
CA LEU A 31 15.98 1.35 -14.21
C LEU A 31 16.99 0.54 -13.40
N CYS A 32 17.02 0.75 -12.09
CA CYS A 32 17.99 0.14 -11.19
C CYS A 32 17.31 -0.75 -10.15
N LEU A 33 17.82 -1.95 -9.94
CA LEU A 33 17.49 -2.75 -8.76
C LEU A 33 18.22 -2.18 -7.56
N VAL A 34 17.50 -1.91 -6.47
CA VAL A 34 18.07 -1.32 -5.24
C VAL A 34 17.77 -2.16 -4.02
N ASP A 35 18.65 -2.13 -3.04
CA ASP A 35 18.44 -2.75 -1.72
C ASP A 35 17.75 -1.80 -0.72
N ALA A 36 17.60 -2.27 0.52
CA ALA A 36 16.91 -1.53 1.59
C ALA A 36 17.66 -0.26 2.03
N ALA A 37 18.98 -0.19 1.80
CA ALA A 37 19.79 0.98 2.07
C ALA A 37 19.80 1.97 0.88
N GLY A 38 19.18 1.58 -0.25
CA GLY A 38 19.17 2.35 -1.49
C GLY A 38 20.39 2.12 -2.36
N ALA A 39 21.24 1.14 -2.04
CA ALA A 39 22.38 0.81 -2.88
C ALA A 39 21.91 0.14 -4.18
N VAL A 40 22.47 0.57 -5.31
CA VAL A 40 22.20 -0.02 -6.62
C VAL A 40 22.88 -1.38 -6.71
N LEU A 41 22.08 -2.42 -6.94
CA LEU A 41 22.53 -3.80 -7.11
C LEU A 41 22.76 -4.16 -8.58
N ALA A 42 21.96 -3.60 -9.48
CA ALA A 42 22.08 -3.80 -10.91
C ALA A 42 21.37 -2.68 -11.68
N SER A 43 21.93 -2.26 -12.82
CA SER A 43 21.23 -1.46 -13.83
C SER A 43 20.60 -2.39 -14.86
N LEU A 44 19.34 -2.14 -15.21
CA LEU A 44 18.57 -2.89 -16.21
C LEU A 44 18.62 -2.22 -17.59
N GLY A 45 19.33 -1.09 -17.69
CA GLY A 45 19.56 -0.36 -18.93
C GLY A 45 18.96 1.05 -18.91
N PRO A 46 19.48 1.91 -19.80
CA PRO A 46 18.82 3.15 -20.17
C PRO A 46 17.65 2.86 -21.13
N PHE A 47 16.54 3.55 -20.94
CA PHE A 47 15.35 3.53 -21.79
C PHE A 47 15.02 4.96 -22.19
N CYS A 48 14.35 5.14 -23.33
CA CYS A 48 13.82 6.46 -23.70
C CYS A 48 12.59 6.81 -22.84
N GLU A 49 12.20 8.09 -22.87
CA GLU A 49 11.06 8.61 -22.10
C GLU A 49 9.74 7.86 -22.38
N ASP A 50 9.47 7.58 -23.67
CA ASP A 50 8.21 6.96 -24.11
C ASP A 50 8.05 5.49 -23.65
N GLU A 51 9.15 4.83 -23.32
CA GLU A 51 9.19 3.41 -22.99
C GLU A 51 9.34 3.15 -21.48
N VAL A 52 10.15 3.97 -20.80
CA VAL A 52 10.69 3.63 -19.47
C VAL A 52 9.59 3.38 -18.45
N VAL A 53 8.51 4.16 -18.48
CA VAL A 53 7.39 4.02 -17.54
C VAL A 53 6.63 2.72 -17.75
N ALA A 54 6.45 2.30 -19.00
CA ALA A 54 5.76 1.05 -19.32
C ALA A 54 6.58 -0.16 -18.84
N ILE A 55 7.88 -0.16 -19.13
CA ILE A 55 8.82 -1.21 -18.71
C ILE A 55 8.91 -1.28 -17.20
N TRP A 56 9.04 -0.15 -16.52
CA TRP A 56 9.09 -0.06 -15.07
C TRP A 56 7.83 -0.60 -14.39
N ARG A 57 6.65 -0.33 -14.97
CA ARG A 57 5.38 -0.87 -14.49
C ARG A 57 5.28 -2.39 -14.69
N ASP A 58 5.69 -2.90 -15.85
CA ASP A 58 5.71 -4.35 -16.12
C ASP A 58 6.64 -5.09 -15.16
N LEU A 59 7.88 -4.60 -15.01
CA LEU A 59 8.86 -5.19 -14.11
C LEU A 59 8.36 -5.20 -12.66
N ALA A 60 7.78 -4.09 -12.19
CA ALA A 60 7.20 -4.01 -10.86
C ALA A 60 6.02 -4.98 -10.68
N ALA A 61 5.15 -5.13 -11.69
CA ALA A 61 4.02 -6.05 -11.62
C ALA A 61 4.48 -7.52 -11.57
N ARG A 62 5.45 -7.90 -12.40
CA ARG A 62 5.97 -9.28 -12.49
C ARG A 62 6.77 -9.68 -11.25
N THR A 63 7.62 -8.76 -10.77
CA THR A 63 8.49 -9.03 -9.60
C THR A 63 7.77 -8.81 -8.28
N GLY A 64 6.76 -7.93 -8.25
CA GLY A 64 6.13 -7.46 -7.03
C GLY A 64 6.99 -6.48 -6.23
N LEU A 65 8.07 -5.95 -6.81
CA LEU A 65 8.90 -4.94 -6.18
C LEU A 65 8.24 -3.55 -6.27
N PRO A 66 8.39 -2.70 -5.25
CA PRO A 66 7.95 -1.32 -5.30
C PRO A 66 8.67 -0.55 -6.39
N ARG A 67 7.90 0.35 -7.01
CA ARG A 67 8.40 1.40 -7.88
C ARG A 67 8.94 2.56 -7.05
N MET A 68 10.21 2.90 -7.27
CA MET A 68 10.91 4.02 -6.62
C MET A 68 11.48 5.00 -7.65
N ILE A 69 11.69 6.25 -7.27
CA ILE A 69 12.39 7.27 -8.08
C ILE A 69 13.58 7.78 -7.28
N VAL A 70 14.73 7.91 -7.94
CA VAL A 70 15.85 8.72 -7.43
C VAL A 70 15.56 10.16 -7.81
N ARG A 71 15.39 11.03 -6.80
CA ARG A 71 15.21 12.46 -7.00
C ARG A 71 16.53 13.14 -7.37
N GLU A 72 16.46 14.40 -7.79
CA GLU A 72 17.65 15.21 -8.13
C GLU A 72 18.66 15.36 -6.98
N ASP A 73 18.18 15.29 -5.73
CA ASP A 73 19.00 15.30 -4.52
C ASP A 73 19.62 13.92 -4.19
N GLY A 74 19.43 12.93 -5.05
CA GLY A 74 19.89 11.55 -4.86
C GLY A 74 19.01 10.74 -3.90
N VAL A 75 17.93 11.33 -3.35
CA VAL A 75 17.07 10.64 -2.38
C VAL A 75 16.13 9.67 -3.09
N LEU A 76 16.10 8.43 -2.60
CA LEU A 76 15.20 7.39 -3.07
C LEU A 76 13.80 7.57 -2.48
N ALA A 77 12.79 7.72 -3.33
CA ALA A 77 11.40 7.88 -2.92
C ALA A 77 10.49 6.81 -3.52
N VAL A 78 9.63 6.21 -2.70
CA VAL A 78 8.60 5.27 -3.17
C VAL A 78 7.46 6.04 -3.85
N VAL A 79 7.05 5.60 -5.05
CA VAL A 79 6.06 6.33 -5.87
C VAL A 79 4.61 5.97 -5.54
N ALA A 80 4.36 4.76 -5.04
CA ALA A 80 3.03 4.34 -4.66
C ALA A 80 3.08 3.47 -3.39
N ALA A 81 2.11 3.69 -2.50
CA ALA A 81 1.95 2.84 -1.33
C ALA A 81 1.63 1.41 -1.76
N GLN A 82 2.28 0.43 -1.15
CA GLN A 82 2.07 -0.98 -1.45
C GLN A 82 2.24 -1.85 -0.20
N VAL A 83 1.60 -3.02 -0.19
CA VAL A 83 1.80 -4.06 0.83
C VAL A 83 2.21 -5.34 0.11
N GLY A 84 3.48 -5.72 0.27
CA GLY A 84 4.07 -6.78 -0.55
C GLY A 84 3.92 -6.44 -2.03
N ARG A 85 3.24 -7.30 -2.78
CA ARG A 85 2.99 -7.13 -4.23
C ARG A 85 1.73 -6.30 -4.54
N LEU A 86 0.92 -5.95 -3.53
CA LEU A 86 -0.36 -5.27 -3.74
C LEU A 86 -0.17 -3.76 -3.77
N MET A 87 -0.41 -3.15 -4.92
CA MET A 87 -0.52 -1.68 -5.04
C MET A 87 -1.76 -1.19 -4.30
N LEU A 88 -1.60 -0.22 -3.41
CA LEU A 88 -2.71 0.41 -2.70
C LEU A 88 -3.25 1.59 -3.51
N GLY A 89 -4.55 1.56 -3.80
CA GLY A 89 -5.28 2.73 -4.30
C GLY A 89 -5.74 3.65 -3.18
N LYS A 90 -6.48 4.71 -3.54
CA LYS A 90 -7.19 5.55 -2.57
C LYS A 90 -8.14 4.68 -1.76
N THR A 91 -7.81 4.45 -0.50
CA THR A 91 -8.63 3.63 0.39
C THR A 91 -9.66 4.52 1.07
N ARG A 92 -10.96 4.23 0.89
CA ARG A 92 -12.02 4.89 1.65
C ARG A 92 -12.26 4.10 2.93
N ILE A 93 -12.21 4.78 4.06
CA ILE A 93 -12.59 4.19 5.34
C ILE A 93 -14.06 3.75 5.24
N ARG A 94 -14.31 2.43 5.33
CA ARG A 94 -15.67 1.86 5.26
C ARG A 94 -16.55 2.25 6.46
N ARG A 95 -15.96 2.42 7.65
CA ARG A 95 -16.69 2.76 8.89
C ARG A 95 -16.10 4.02 9.52
N ARG A 96 -16.93 5.04 9.76
CA ARG A 96 -16.54 6.22 10.54
C ARG A 96 -15.94 5.73 11.87
N HIS A 97 -14.68 6.04 12.15
CA HIS A 97 -13.88 5.55 13.29
C HIS A 97 -13.40 4.08 13.27
N GLY A 98 -13.32 3.42 12.11
CA GLY A 98 -12.83 2.04 12.01
C GLY A 98 -11.40 1.82 12.54
N SER A 99 -10.55 2.86 12.54
CA SER A 99 -9.21 2.84 13.14
C SER A 99 -9.21 2.80 14.67
N LEU A 100 -10.36 2.96 15.32
CA LEU A 100 -10.54 2.75 16.76
C LEU A 100 -11.02 1.32 17.08
N GLY A 101 -11.19 0.44 16.08
CA GLY A 101 -11.72 -0.92 16.26
C GLY A 101 -10.86 -1.82 17.16
N ASP A 102 -9.53 -1.67 17.08
CA ASP A 102 -8.58 -2.40 17.94
C ASP A 102 -8.34 -1.70 19.30
N ARG A 103 -8.92 -0.51 19.50
CA ARG A 103 -8.89 0.15 20.80
C ARG A 103 -10.08 -0.31 21.60
N ARG A 104 -9.83 -0.92 22.76
CA ARG A 104 -10.88 -1.21 23.74
C ARG A 104 -11.61 0.11 24.06
N PRO A 105 -12.90 0.26 23.72
CA PRO A 105 -13.62 1.49 24.00
C PRO A 105 -13.64 1.73 25.51
N ARG A 106 -12.94 2.77 25.99
CA ARG A 106 -12.87 3.07 27.44
C ARG A 106 -14.20 3.55 28.00
N PHE A 107 -15.09 3.99 27.11
CA PHE A 107 -16.48 4.27 27.42
C PHE A 107 -17.32 3.41 26.48
N LEU A 108 -18.03 2.43 27.04
CA LEU A 108 -19.16 1.83 26.35
C LEU A 108 -20.02 3.00 25.87
N VAL A 109 -20.22 3.12 24.56
CA VAL A 109 -21.34 3.89 24.02
C VAL A 109 -22.58 3.10 24.43
N ARG A 110 -22.92 3.17 25.72
CA ARG A 110 -24.09 2.56 26.30
C ARG A 110 -25.23 3.14 25.49
N ARG A 111 -25.96 2.28 24.77
CA ARG A 111 -27.33 2.62 24.39
C ARG A 111 -27.99 3.15 25.66
N LYS A 112 -28.50 4.38 25.60
CA LYS A 112 -29.22 5.00 26.71
C LYS A 112 -30.25 3.98 27.18
N THR A 113 -30.28 3.66 28.47
CA THR A 113 -31.35 2.82 29.02
C THR A 113 -32.68 3.44 28.62
N GLY A 114 -33.54 2.66 27.97
CA GLY A 114 -34.88 3.13 27.60
C GLY A 114 -35.59 3.62 28.85
N ARG A 115 -36.26 4.78 28.77
CA ARG A 115 -37.16 5.22 29.85
C ARG A 115 -38.44 4.42 29.72
N LEU A 116 -38.69 3.52 30.65
CA LEU A 116 -39.98 2.87 30.78
C LEU A 116 -41.01 3.87 31.35
N PRO A 117 -42.26 3.84 30.90
CA PRO A 117 -43.34 4.60 31.54
C PRO A 117 -43.57 4.11 32.98
N ILE A 118 -44.10 4.98 33.85
CA ILE A 118 -44.39 4.68 35.27
C ILE A 118 -45.26 3.43 35.42
N ARG A 119 -46.16 3.20 34.45
CA ARG A 119 -46.88 1.94 34.29
C ARG A 119 -46.45 1.28 32.98
N PRO A 120 -45.85 0.08 33.04
CA PRO A 120 -45.60 -0.70 31.84
C PRO A 120 -46.93 -1.05 31.15
N GLN A 121 -46.97 -0.95 29.83
CA GLN A 121 -48.07 -1.48 29.04
C GLN A 121 -47.97 -3.00 29.02
N ILE A 122 -48.85 -3.67 29.74
CA ILE A 122 -48.93 -5.14 29.77
C ILE A 122 -49.93 -5.56 28.70
N HIS A 123 -49.41 -6.13 27.62
CA HIS A 123 -50.22 -6.74 26.59
C HIS A 123 -50.71 -8.12 27.09
N ARG A 124 -52.02 -8.33 27.16
CA ARG A 124 -52.64 -9.60 27.57
C ARG A 124 -53.31 -10.25 26.35
N GLY A 125 -53.08 -11.55 26.14
CA GLY A 125 -53.65 -12.30 25.02
C GLY A 125 -52.78 -12.36 23.76
N GLU A 126 -51.53 -11.90 23.83
CA GLU A 126 -50.55 -12.10 22.76
C GLU A 126 -49.92 -13.50 22.88
N ASN A 127 -49.63 -14.13 21.75
CA ASN A 127 -48.91 -15.39 21.72
C ASN A 127 -47.43 -15.13 22.00
N GLU A 128 -46.96 -15.57 23.17
CA GLU A 128 -45.56 -15.45 23.56
C GLU A 128 -44.66 -16.20 22.56
N ILE A 129 -43.65 -15.50 22.03
CA ILE A 129 -42.66 -16.12 21.13
C ILE A 129 -41.64 -16.85 22.01
N ILE A 130 -41.91 -18.12 22.25
CA ILE A 130 -40.98 -19.03 22.93
C ILE A 130 -40.16 -19.82 21.91
N ALA A 131 -38.83 -19.73 22.01
CA ALA A 131 -37.94 -20.62 21.29
C ALA A 131 -37.94 -21.98 22.01
N ARG A 132 -38.59 -22.99 21.42
CA ARG A 132 -38.42 -24.38 21.86
C ARG A 132 -37.17 -24.94 21.18
N SER A 133 -36.25 -25.48 21.98
CA SER A 133 -35.06 -26.21 21.55
C SER A 133 -35.42 -27.54 20.91
#